data_AF-A0A0K0WXV3-F1
#
_entry.id   AF-A0A0K0WXV3-F1
#
_cell.length_a   1.000
_cell.length_b   1.000
_cell.length_c   1.000
_cell.angle_alpha   90.00
_cell.angle_beta   90.00
_cell.angle_gamma   90.00
#
_symmetry.space_group_name_H-M   'P 1'
#
loop_
_entity.id
_entity.type
_entity.pdbx_description
1 polymer ?
#
loop_
_entity_poly.entity_id
_entity_poly.type
_entity_poly.pdbx_seq_one_letter_code
_entity_poly.pdbx_strand_id
1 'polypeptide(L)'
;VGCGYHVYTWDANRQGGAAPGDNAFGADLAQQQEAETTAWFAPSMYNIVKQDGRDVHLVIKPDKDCEVNGGLGSIRGARQGELSYSTVTGSQGQRLVEPLVWRYSGLNPTSWTDAFDLVAEVTRRVIEEQGEDGLIVSAYDHGGAGGGYENTWATGKLYFESMKVRNIRIHNRPAYNSE
;
A
#
# COMPACT_ATOMS: atom_id res chain seq x y z
N VAL A 1 -10.53 -9.05 -8.47
CA VAL A 1 -10.03 -10.44 -8.51
C VAL A 1 -9.43 -10.81 -7.16
N GLY A 2 -8.36 -10.15 -6.69
CA GLY A 2 -7.78 -10.50 -5.38
C GLY A 2 -6.96 -11.80 -5.43
N CYS A 3 -6.07 -11.90 -6.41
CA CYS A 3 -5.19 -13.05 -6.61
C CYS A 3 -4.27 -13.27 -5.40
N GLY A 4 -3.99 -14.52 -5.05
CA GLY A 4 -3.07 -14.90 -3.98
C GLY A 4 -1.60 -14.76 -4.38
N TYR A 5 -0.78 -14.28 -3.45
CA TYR A 5 0.67 -14.13 -3.56
C TYR A 5 1.33 -14.54 -2.24
N HIS A 6 2.57 -14.99 -2.34
CA HIS A 6 3.47 -15.11 -1.21
C HIS A 6 4.51 -13.99 -1.23
N VAL A 7 4.90 -13.59 -0.02
CA VAL A 7 5.96 -12.61 0.20
C VAL A 7 7.11 -13.31 0.91
N TYR A 8 8.24 -13.39 0.24
CA TYR A 8 9.48 -13.90 0.80
C TYR A 8 10.37 -12.71 1.17
N THR A 9 10.84 -12.66 2.41
CA THR A 9 11.85 -11.69 2.85
C THR A 9 13.02 -12.37 3.54
N TRP A 10 14.22 -11.82 3.33
CA TRP A 10 15.44 -12.28 3.98
C TRP A 10 16.46 -11.14 4.08
N ASP A 11 17.40 -11.25 5.01
CA ASP A 11 18.40 -10.21 5.28
C ASP A 11 19.20 -9.83 4.01
N ALA A 12 19.44 -8.53 3.80
CA ALA A 12 20.10 -8.00 2.60
C ALA A 12 21.54 -8.49 2.34
N ASN A 13 22.17 -9.11 3.33
CA ASN A 13 23.52 -9.69 3.22
C ASN A 13 23.51 -11.23 3.07
N ARG A 14 22.34 -11.83 2.87
CA ARG A 14 22.14 -13.26 2.66
C ARG A 14 21.51 -13.51 1.31
N GLN A 15 21.77 -14.69 0.76
CA GLN A 15 21.15 -15.16 -0.47
C GLN A 15 21.05 -16.69 -0.45
N GLY A 16 20.10 -17.24 -1.21
CA GLY A 16 20.05 -18.67 -1.48
C GLY A 16 21.09 -19.10 -2.52
N GLY A 17 21.22 -20.41 -2.70
CA GLY A 17 22.08 -21.05 -3.70
C GLY A 17 21.28 -21.70 -4.83
N ALA A 18 21.97 -22.18 -5.86
CA ALA A 18 21.34 -22.84 -7.00
C ALA A 18 20.89 -24.27 -6.70
N ALA A 19 21.52 -24.95 -5.73
CA ALA A 19 21.19 -26.33 -5.38
C ALA A 19 19.82 -26.43 -4.69
N PRO A 20 19.07 -27.54 -4.85
CA PRO A 20 17.74 -27.72 -4.27
C PRO A 20 17.63 -27.45 -2.76
N GLY A 21 18.67 -27.78 -1.99
CA GLY A 21 18.68 -27.57 -0.53
C GLY A 21 18.94 -26.12 -0.09
N ASP A 22 19.33 -25.25 -1.02
CA ASP A 22 19.84 -23.91 -0.72
C ASP A 22 18.88 -22.79 -1.17
N ASN A 23 17.69 -23.11 -1.69
CA ASN A 23 16.69 -22.13 -2.11
C ASN A 23 15.28 -22.48 -1.65
N ALA A 24 14.41 -21.46 -1.58
CA ALA A 24 13.04 -21.60 -1.11
C ALA A 24 12.12 -22.43 -2.04
N PHE A 25 12.56 -22.75 -3.26
CA PHE A 25 11.78 -23.53 -4.21
C PHE A 25 12.03 -25.04 -4.13
N GLY A 26 13.12 -25.47 -3.48
CA GLY A 26 13.49 -26.89 -3.46
C GLY A 26 13.92 -27.44 -4.82
N ALA A 27 14.35 -26.58 -5.75
CA ALA A 27 14.63 -26.93 -7.15
C ALA A 27 16.10 -26.68 -7.53
N ASP A 28 16.60 -27.38 -8.55
CA ASP A 28 17.92 -27.08 -9.15
C ASP A 28 17.79 -25.88 -10.11
N LEU A 29 18.25 -24.72 -9.65
CA LEU A 29 18.18 -23.45 -10.39
C LEU A 29 19.32 -23.29 -11.40
N ALA A 30 20.28 -24.24 -11.46
CA ALA A 30 21.29 -24.26 -12.52
C ALA A 30 20.74 -24.80 -13.86
N GLN A 31 19.54 -25.40 -13.84
CA GLN A 31 18.84 -25.90 -15.02
C GLN A 31 17.79 -24.91 -15.51
N GLN A 32 17.55 -24.91 -16.82
CA GLN A 32 16.40 -24.22 -17.41
C GLN A 32 15.11 -24.79 -16.81
N GLN A 33 14.21 -23.91 -16.43
CA GLN A 33 12.91 -24.29 -15.87
C GLN A 33 11.86 -24.44 -16.96
N GLU A 34 10.91 -25.35 -16.73
CA GLU A 34 9.78 -25.60 -17.61
C GLU A 34 8.77 -24.44 -17.62
N ALA A 35 7.86 -24.47 -18.60
CA ALA A 35 6.74 -23.53 -18.65
C ALA A 35 5.91 -23.58 -17.35
N GLU A 36 5.44 -22.40 -16.91
CA GLU A 36 4.62 -22.25 -15.69
C GLU A 36 5.27 -22.75 -14.39
N THR A 37 6.62 -22.82 -14.35
CA THR A 37 7.36 -23.20 -13.14
C THR A 37 7.03 -22.31 -11.93
N THR A 38 7.04 -22.91 -10.74
CA THR A 38 6.98 -22.17 -9.47
C THR A 38 8.35 -21.68 -9.00
N ALA A 39 9.44 -22.20 -9.57
CA ALA A 39 10.83 -21.89 -9.22
C ALA A 39 11.42 -20.73 -10.04
N TRP A 40 10.60 -19.72 -10.34
CA TRP A 40 11.03 -18.52 -11.05
C TRP A 40 10.23 -17.29 -10.62
N PHE A 41 10.85 -16.12 -10.74
CA PHE A 41 10.19 -14.83 -10.60
C PHE A 41 10.81 -13.80 -11.55
N ALA A 42 10.00 -12.85 -12.01
CA ALA A 42 10.45 -11.75 -12.85
C ALA A 42 11.20 -10.70 -12.01
N PRO A 43 12.07 -9.86 -12.60
CA PRO A 43 12.70 -8.75 -11.89
C PRO A 43 11.69 -7.81 -11.20
N SER A 44 10.51 -7.59 -11.81
CA SER A 44 9.46 -6.74 -11.25
C SER A 44 8.83 -7.29 -9.95
N MET A 45 9.01 -8.58 -9.68
CA MET A 45 8.54 -9.23 -8.46
C MET A 45 9.53 -9.06 -7.30
N TYR A 46 10.75 -8.58 -7.56
CA TYR A 46 11.82 -8.42 -6.59
C TYR A 46 12.05 -6.96 -6.20
N ASN A 47 12.49 -6.71 -4.95
CA ASN A 47 13.01 -5.42 -4.50
C ASN A 47 13.87 -5.58 -3.23
N ILE A 48 14.39 -4.47 -2.69
CA ILE A 48 14.93 -4.37 -1.33
C ILE A 48 14.09 -3.35 -0.56
N VAL A 49 13.51 -3.72 0.58
CA VAL A 49 12.62 -2.86 1.38
C VAL A 49 13.05 -2.81 2.83
N LYS A 50 12.47 -1.87 3.60
CA LYS A 50 12.64 -1.84 5.06
C LYS A 50 11.64 -2.78 5.74
N GLN A 51 12.14 -3.66 6.60
CA GLN A 51 11.36 -4.44 7.55
C GLN A 51 12.03 -4.33 8.92
N ASP A 52 11.29 -3.89 9.95
CA ASP A 52 11.81 -3.68 11.31
C ASP A 52 13.11 -2.84 11.35
N GLY A 53 13.17 -1.79 10.53
CA GLY A 53 14.32 -0.88 10.40
C GLY A 53 15.50 -1.42 9.57
N ARG A 54 15.49 -2.70 9.18
CA ARG A 54 16.55 -3.35 8.41
C ARG A 54 16.20 -3.43 6.92
N ASP A 55 17.22 -3.36 6.07
CA ASP A 55 17.05 -3.67 4.65
C ASP A 55 16.93 -5.19 4.47
N VAL A 56 15.88 -5.61 3.79
CA VAL A 56 15.62 -7.01 3.45
C VAL A 56 15.37 -7.11 1.95
N HIS A 57 15.84 -8.20 1.35
CA HIS A 57 15.35 -8.60 0.03
C HIS A 57 13.87 -8.95 0.13
N LEU A 58 13.14 -8.69 -0.95
CA LEU A 58 11.71 -8.91 -1.07
C LEU A 58 11.42 -9.61 -2.39
N VAL A 59 10.67 -10.70 -2.37
CA VAL A 59 10.03 -11.28 -3.55
C VAL A 59 8.54 -11.43 -3.29
N ILE A 60 7.71 -10.79 -4.14
CA ILE A 60 6.25 -10.93 -4.14
C ILE A 60 5.86 -11.75 -5.37
N LYS A 61 5.58 -13.04 -5.17
CA LYS A 61 5.34 -14.01 -6.25
C LYS A 61 3.92 -14.59 -6.17
N PRO A 62 3.23 -14.80 -7.32
CA PRO A 62 1.90 -15.39 -7.33
C PRO A 62 1.94 -16.80 -6.75
N ASP A 63 0.94 -17.10 -5.93
CA ASP A 63 0.75 -18.40 -5.30
C ASP A 63 0.11 -19.38 -6.29
N LYS A 64 0.76 -20.55 -6.46
CA LYS A 64 0.30 -21.61 -7.38
C LYS A 64 -0.95 -22.31 -6.84
N ASP A 65 -1.07 -22.40 -5.52
CA ASP A 65 -2.13 -23.13 -4.84
C ASP A 65 -3.36 -22.26 -4.56
N CYS A 66 -3.27 -20.95 -4.79
CA CYS A 66 -4.42 -20.06 -4.67
C CYS A 66 -5.46 -20.34 -5.75
N GLU A 67 -6.65 -20.79 -5.34
CA GLU A 67 -7.77 -21.13 -6.21
C GLU A 67 -8.22 -20.00 -7.15
N VAL A 68 -7.97 -18.75 -6.76
CA VAL A 68 -8.39 -17.56 -7.52
C VAL A 68 -7.56 -17.37 -8.79
N ASN A 69 -6.26 -17.65 -8.74
CA ASN A 69 -5.34 -17.35 -9.85
C ASN A 69 -4.50 -18.54 -10.30
N GLY A 70 -4.43 -19.65 -9.57
CA GLY A 70 -3.69 -20.86 -9.98
C GLY A 70 -2.24 -20.60 -10.37
N GLY A 71 -1.57 -19.65 -9.70
CA GLY A 71 -0.20 -19.22 -10.00
C GLY A 71 -0.07 -18.08 -11.00
N LEU A 72 -1.17 -17.58 -11.58
CA LEU A 72 -1.11 -16.48 -12.54
C LEU A 72 -0.86 -15.14 -11.85
N GLY A 73 0.05 -14.37 -12.42
CA GLY A 73 0.31 -12.98 -12.04
C GLY A 73 0.01 -12.04 -13.20
N SER A 74 -0.99 -11.17 -13.06
CA SER A 74 -1.24 -10.13 -14.07
C SER A 74 -0.10 -9.11 -14.12
N ILE A 75 0.03 -8.37 -15.22
CA ILE A 75 1.03 -7.28 -15.38
C ILE A 75 0.97 -6.22 -14.26
N ARG A 76 -0.17 -6.08 -13.57
CA ARG A 76 -0.35 -5.17 -12.43
C ARG A 76 0.12 -5.79 -11.11
N GLY A 77 -0.23 -7.05 -10.88
CA GLY A 77 0.09 -7.77 -9.63
C GLY A 77 1.54 -8.25 -9.56
N ALA A 78 2.09 -8.69 -10.69
CA ALA A 78 3.45 -9.20 -10.85
C ALA A 78 4.56 -8.12 -10.77
N ARG A 79 4.17 -6.86 -10.52
CA ARG A 79 5.10 -5.73 -10.34
C ARG A 79 5.01 -5.09 -8.96
N GLN A 80 4.34 -5.74 -8.00
CA GLN A 80 4.22 -5.22 -6.63
C GLN A 80 5.59 -5.10 -5.93
N GLY A 81 6.56 -5.96 -6.26
CA GLY A 81 7.94 -5.82 -5.78
C GLY A 81 8.55 -4.49 -6.21
N GLU A 82 8.64 -4.24 -7.52
CA GLU A 82 9.17 -3.00 -8.09
C GLU A 82 8.38 -1.74 -7.68
N LEU A 83 7.07 -1.87 -7.46
CA LEU A 83 6.22 -0.79 -6.97
C LEU A 83 6.27 -0.60 -5.45
N SER A 84 7.08 -1.38 -4.72
CA SER A 84 7.34 -1.14 -3.31
C SER A 84 8.36 -0.02 -3.14
N TYR A 85 8.26 0.73 -2.04
CA TYR A 85 9.18 1.81 -1.74
C TYR A 85 10.56 1.31 -1.31
N SER A 86 11.61 1.85 -1.91
CA SER A 86 12.98 1.54 -1.56
C SER A 86 13.89 2.74 -1.71
N THR A 87 14.64 3.06 -0.66
CA THR A 87 15.78 3.98 -0.73
C THR A 87 17.03 3.30 -1.29
N VAL A 88 17.10 1.97 -1.27
CA VAL A 88 18.26 1.19 -1.72
C VAL A 88 18.26 1.06 -3.24
N THR A 89 17.09 0.74 -3.83
CA THR A 89 16.95 0.59 -5.29
C THR A 89 16.42 1.88 -5.96
N GLY A 90 15.96 2.86 -5.19
CA GLY A 90 15.40 4.12 -5.68
C GLY A 90 13.95 4.01 -6.16
N SER A 91 13.27 2.88 -5.95
CA SER A 91 11.89 2.68 -6.39
C SER A 91 10.89 3.47 -5.55
N GLN A 92 9.91 4.07 -6.24
CA GLN A 92 8.84 4.89 -5.65
C GLN A 92 9.33 6.07 -4.79
N GLY A 93 10.41 6.75 -5.19
CA GLY A 93 10.95 7.92 -4.48
C GLY A 93 9.94 9.08 -4.28
N GLN A 94 8.85 9.11 -5.04
CA GLN A 94 7.76 10.07 -4.90
C GLN A 94 6.80 9.78 -3.73
N ARG A 95 6.94 8.66 -3.00
CA ARG A 95 6.07 8.34 -1.86
C ARG A 95 6.23 9.39 -0.75
N LEU A 96 5.11 9.90 -0.23
CA LEU A 96 5.12 10.81 0.92
C LEU A 96 5.71 10.11 2.15
N VAL A 97 6.67 10.79 2.81
CA VAL A 97 7.38 10.27 4.00
C VAL A 97 7.19 11.15 5.23
N GLU A 98 6.77 12.40 5.04
CA GLU A 98 6.56 13.38 6.10
C GLU A 98 5.27 14.18 5.83
N PRO A 99 4.58 14.66 6.87
CA PRO A 99 3.51 15.64 6.72
C PRO A 99 4.00 16.92 6.01
N LEU A 100 3.16 17.47 5.14
CA LEU A 100 3.44 18.71 4.43
C LEU A 100 2.36 19.75 4.76
N VAL A 101 2.79 20.98 5.06
CA VAL A 101 1.88 22.12 5.29
C VAL A 101 2.22 23.23 4.30
N TRP A 102 1.19 23.85 3.73
CA TRP A 102 1.37 25.05 2.90
C TRP A 102 1.69 26.26 3.77
N ARG A 103 2.92 26.75 3.69
CA ARG A 103 3.42 27.95 4.38
C ARG A 103 4.60 28.54 3.61
N TYR A 104 4.90 29.82 3.82
CA TYR A 104 6.04 30.47 3.16
C TYR A 104 6.07 30.27 1.63
N SER A 105 4.88 30.34 1.00
CA SER A 105 4.68 30.16 -0.45
C SER A 105 5.01 28.76 -1.00
N GLY A 106 4.96 27.70 -0.19
CA GLY A 106 5.12 26.33 -0.67
C GLY A 106 4.72 25.23 0.34
N LEU A 107 4.76 23.98 -0.11
CA LEU A 107 4.62 22.81 0.78
C LEU A 107 5.94 22.58 1.52
N ASN A 108 5.88 22.65 2.85
CA ASN A 108 7.04 22.47 3.71
C ASN A 108 6.83 21.27 4.64
N PRO A 109 7.84 20.40 4.80
CA PRO A 109 7.82 19.34 5.80
C PRO A 109 7.57 19.86 7.21
N THR A 110 6.85 19.06 8.01
CA THR A 110 6.62 19.35 9.42
C THR A 110 6.38 18.08 10.24
N SER A 111 6.26 18.23 11.56
CA SER A 111 5.94 17.12 12.47
C SER A 111 4.47 16.70 12.39
N TRP A 112 4.18 15.46 12.79
CA TRP A 112 2.80 14.99 12.90
C TRP A 112 1.95 15.86 13.84
N THR A 113 2.50 16.29 14.98
CA THR A 113 1.80 17.17 15.92
C THR A 113 1.37 18.49 15.26
N ASP A 114 2.30 19.19 14.60
CA ASP A 114 1.99 20.46 13.90
C ASP A 114 0.92 20.26 12.82
N ALA A 115 1.04 19.20 12.02
CA ALA A 115 0.06 18.90 10.97
C ALA A 115 -1.33 18.57 11.54
N PHE A 116 -1.40 17.75 12.60
CA PHE A 116 -2.67 17.39 13.23
C PHE A 116 -3.34 18.57 13.92
N ASP A 117 -2.58 19.37 14.67
CA ASP A 117 -3.10 20.54 15.38
C ASP A 117 -3.72 21.53 14.38
N LEU A 118 -3.04 21.81 13.26
CA LEU A 118 -3.56 22.70 12.23
C LEU A 118 -4.86 22.16 11.60
N VAL A 119 -4.89 20.88 11.23
CA VAL A 119 -6.08 20.25 10.62
C VAL A 119 -7.26 20.25 11.59
N ALA A 120 -7.01 19.90 12.86
CA ALA A 120 -8.04 19.85 13.90
C ALA A 120 -8.61 21.23 14.19
N GLU A 121 -7.78 22.25 14.37
CA GLU A 121 -8.24 23.61 14.69
C GLU A 121 -9.02 24.26 13.55
N VAL A 122 -8.57 24.12 12.31
CA VAL A 122 -9.32 24.65 11.15
C VAL A 122 -10.65 23.92 10.99
N THR A 123 -10.65 22.59 11.12
CA THR A 123 -11.87 21.78 11.01
C THR A 123 -12.86 22.11 12.12
N ARG A 124 -12.40 22.21 13.38
CA ARG A 124 -13.21 22.65 14.53
C ARG A 124 -13.85 24.01 14.26
N ARG A 125 -13.07 24.99 13.78
CA ARG A 125 -13.58 26.34 13.52
C ARG A 125 -14.62 26.38 12.41
N VAL A 126 -14.42 25.63 11.33
CA VAL A 126 -15.42 25.48 10.25
C VAL A 126 -16.73 24.90 10.80
N ILE A 127 -16.65 23.86 11.62
CA ILE A 127 -17.84 23.23 12.21
C ILE A 127 -18.56 24.18 13.17
N GLU A 128 -17.83 24.94 13.98
CA GLU A 128 -18.42 25.92 14.91
C GLU A 128 -19.17 27.05 14.18
N GLU A 129 -18.66 27.50 13.03
CA GLU A 129 -19.24 28.61 12.27
C GLU A 129 -20.33 28.17 11.28
N GLN A 130 -20.16 27.01 10.65
CA GLN A 130 -20.96 26.56 9.51
C GLN A 130 -21.74 25.28 9.78
N GLY A 131 -21.59 24.69 10.96
CA GLY A 131 -22.06 23.33 11.25
C GLY A 131 -21.26 22.27 10.50
N GLU A 132 -21.60 21.00 10.72
CA GLU A 132 -20.92 19.88 10.04
C GLU A 132 -21.15 19.84 8.53
N ASP A 133 -22.16 20.53 8.00
CA ASP A 133 -22.36 20.67 6.56
C ASP A 133 -21.26 21.53 5.90
N GLY A 134 -20.57 22.39 6.65
CA GLY A 134 -19.40 23.11 6.17
C GLY A 134 -18.18 22.21 5.91
N LEU A 135 -18.15 21.01 6.52
CA LEU A 135 -17.11 20.02 6.29
C LEU A 135 -17.45 19.18 5.07
N ILE A 136 -16.54 19.18 4.08
CA ILE A 136 -16.65 18.38 2.87
C ILE A 136 -15.63 17.25 2.90
N VAL A 137 -16.08 16.02 2.64
CA VAL A 137 -15.20 14.84 2.66
C VAL A 137 -15.29 14.10 1.32
N SER A 138 -14.15 13.65 0.81
CA SER A 138 -14.07 12.68 -0.28
C SER A 138 -13.23 11.50 0.19
N ALA A 139 -13.85 10.32 0.32
CA ALA A 139 -13.21 9.14 0.89
C ALA A 139 -13.26 7.94 -0.07
N TYR A 140 -12.33 7.02 0.11
CA TYR A 140 -12.45 5.67 -0.44
C TYR A 140 -13.54 4.89 0.32
N ASP A 141 -14.19 3.95 -0.36
CA ASP A 141 -15.16 3.00 0.20
C ASP A 141 -14.91 1.57 -0.33
N HIS A 142 -13.78 1.36 -1.03
CA HIS A 142 -13.42 0.10 -1.64
C HIS A 142 -12.51 -0.77 -0.76
N GLY A 143 -12.27 -2.02 -1.16
CA GLY A 143 -11.29 -2.92 -0.56
C GLY A 143 -9.86 -2.74 -1.10
N GLY A 144 -8.92 -3.54 -0.61
CA GLY A 144 -7.54 -3.57 -1.10
C GLY A 144 -6.68 -2.36 -0.69
N ALA A 145 -5.57 -2.13 -1.40
CA ALA A 145 -4.67 -1.02 -1.11
C ALA A 145 -5.39 0.34 -1.24
N GLY A 146 -5.24 1.20 -0.22
CA GLY A 146 -5.97 2.47 -0.13
C GLY A 146 -7.41 2.35 0.36
N GLY A 147 -7.84 1.18 0.84
CA GLY A 147 -9.16 0.95 1.43
C GLY A 147 -9.11 -0.23 2.40
N GLY A 148 -10.12 -1.11 2.38
CA GLY A 148 -10.21 -2.27 3.29
C GLY A 148 -10.95 -1.98 4.59
N TYR A 149 -11.34 -3.04 5.31
CA TYR A 149 -12.23 -2.95 6.47
C TYR A 149 -11.72 -2.01 7.56
N GLU A 150 -10.43 -2.06 7.86
CA GLU A 150 -9.80 -1.27 8.90
C GLU A 150 -9.91 0.23 8.60
N ASN A 151 -9.62 0.59 7.35
CA ASN A 151 -9.56 1.96 6.88
C ASN A 151 -10.96 2.55 6.65
N THR A 152 -11.88 1.79 6.06
CA THR A 152 -13.27 2.22 5.87
C THR A 152 -14.00 2.33 7.20
N TRP A 153 -13.71 1.43 8.16
CA TRP A 153 -14.22 1.55 9.51
C TRP A 153 -13.70 2.80 10.21
N ALA A 154 -12.38 3.05 10.19
CA ALA A 154 -11.80 4.21 10.85
C ALA A 154 -12.35 5.54 10.30
N THR A 155 -12.40 5.68 8.97
CA THR A 155 -12.94 6.89 8.34
C THR A 155 -14.46 7.01 8.52
N GLY A 156 -15.21 5.91 8.40
CA GLY A 156 -16.65 5.89 8.65
C GLY A 156 -16.98 6.25 10.10
N LYS A 157 -16.24 5.69 11.07
CA LYS A 157 -16.41 6.02 12.49
C LYS A 157 -16.16 7.50 12.76
N LEU A 158 -15.09 8.07 12.20
CA LEU A 158 -14.80 9.50 12.34
C LEU A 158 -15.94 10.37 11.81
N TYR A 159 -16.41 10.13 10.58
CA TYR A 159 -17.35 11.06 9.93
C TYR A 159 -18.84 10.76 10.17
N PHE A 160 -19.20 9.55 10.60
CA PHE A 160 -20.60 9.13 10.82
C PHE A 160 -20.95 8.79 12.27
N GLU A 161 -19.99 8.32 13.07
CA GLU A 161 -20.23 8.02 14.49
C GLU A 161 -19.88 9.23 15.36
N SER A 162 -18.63 9.69 15.32
CA SER A 162 -18.16 10.86 16.08
C SER A 162 -18.78 12.15 15.56
N MET A 163 -19.06 12.21 14.27
CA MET A 163 -19.72 13.32 13.57
C MET A 163 -20.98 12.83 12.85
N LYS A 164 -21.70 13.70 12.15
CA LYS A 164 -22.87 13.40 11.28
C LYS A 164 -22.71 14.08 9.92
N VAL A 165 -21.53 13.93 9.31
CA VAL A 165 -21.20 14.58 8.02
C VAL A 165 -22.13 14.10 6.91
N ARG A 166 -22.86 15.04 6.28
CA ARG A 166 -23.74 14.77 5.14
C ARG A 166 -23.08 15.02 3.79
N ASN A 167 -22.20 16.03 3.74
CA ASN A 167 -21.51 16.44 2.51
C ASN A 167 -20.24 15.60 2.28
N ILE A 168 -20.44 14.29 2.19
CA ILE A 168 -19.42 13.32 1.86
C ILE A 168 -19.72 12.67 0.51
N ARG A 169 -18.69 12.55 -0.32
CA ARG A 169 -18.71 11.74 -1.54
C ARG A 169 -17.75 10.58 -1.41
N ILE A 170 -17.87 9.62 -2.31
CA ILE A 170 -16.88 8.55 -2.42
C ILE A 170 -15.92 8.77 -3.60
N HIS A 171 -14.93 7.90 -3.69
CA HIS A 171 -13.83 8.04 -4.64
C HIS A 171 -14.26 8.05 -6.12
N ASN A 172 -15.26 7.25 -6.51
CA ASN A 172 -15.63 7.05 -7.91
C ASN A 172 -16.97 7.68 -8.33
N ARG A 173 -17.71 8.30 -7.39
CA ARG A 173 -19.01 8.94 -7.64
C ARG A 173 -19.20 10.17 -6.74
N PRO A 174 -20.01 11.16 -7.18
CA PRO A 174 -20.06 12.47 -6.52
C PRO A 174 -20.95 12.55 -5.27
N ALA A 175 -21.51 11.43 -4.79
CA ALA A 175 -22.33 11.38 -3.57
C ALA A 175 -22.27 9.99 -2.90
N TYR A 176 -22.55 9.91 -1.59
CA TYR A 176 -22.45 8.66 -0.82
C TYR A 176 -23.60 7.66 -1.12
N ASN A 177 -24.85 8.12 -1.22
CA ASN A 177 -26.05 7.27 -1.43
C ASN A 177 -26.39 7.06 -2.92
N SER A 178 -25.41 6.75 -3.77
CA SER A 178 -25.65 6.50 -5.20
C SER A 178 -25.53 5.01 -5.58
N GLU A 179 -25.95 4.13 -4.66
CA GLU A 179 -26.25 2.70 -4.90
C GLU A 179 -27.75 2.43 -4.80
#